data_AF-A0A8H3QZT0-F1
#
_entry.id   AF-A0A8H3QZT0-F1
#
_cell.length_a   1.000
_cell.length_b   1.000
_cell.length_c   1.000
_cell.angle_alpha   90.00
_cell.angle_beta   90.00
_cell.angle_gamma   90.00
#
_symmetry.space_group_name_H-M   'P 1'
#
loop_
_entity.id
_entity.type
_entity.pdbx_description
1 polymer ?
#
loop_
_entity_poly.entity_id
_entity_poly.type
_entity_poly.pdbx_seq_one_letter_code
_entity_poly.pdbx_strand_id
1 'polypeptide(L)'
;MRNDEGSTSILKDEIANHRDIPFMPVDIEEAKEYINKTPHYILRLYGYLVNGQKAVVVITGIKVFFDIRVPNNVSIPKFWSKIKGILATGKDSSEGCGGANFMVTQYDF
;
A
#
# COMPACT_ATOMS: atom_id res chain seq x y z
N MET A 1 15.51 -35.84 1.70
CA MET A 1 14.93 -34.63 1.08
C MET A 1 13.44 -34.87 0.95
N ARG A 2 12.58 -34.02 1.54
CA ARG A 2 11.13 -34.11 1.38
C ARG A 2 10.74 -33.25 0.19
N ASN A 3 9.99 -33.83 -0.75
CA ASN A 3 9.65 -33.22 -2.04
C ASN A 3 8.83 -31.93 -1.86
N ASP A 4 9.43 -30.84 -2.30
CA ASP A 4 8.93 -29.48 -2.39
C ASP A 4 7.81 -29.34 -3.45
N GLU A 5 7.70 -30.29 -4.37
CA GLU A 5 6.63 -30.39 -5.36
C GLU A 5 5.25 -30.59 -4.72
N GLY A 6 5.15 -31.42 -3.68
CA GLY A 6 3.89 -31.74 -3.02
C GLY A 6 3.31 -30.62 -2.15
N SER A 7 4.15 -29.66 -1.74
CA SER A 7 3.68 -28.53 -0.93
C SER A 7 3.26 -27.34 -1.80
N THR A 8 3.92 -27.15 -2.94
CA THR A 8 3.54 -26.15 -3.94
C THR A 8 2.20 -26.50 -4.61
N SER A 9 1.90 -27.80 -4.79
CA SER A 9 0.61 -28.24 -5.34
C SER A 9 -0.56 -27.94 -4.40
N ILE A 10 -0.39 -28.08 -3.08
CA ILE A 10 -1.42 -27.76 -2.08
C ILE A 10 -1.76 -26.27 -2.13
N LEU A 11 -0.75 -25.39 -2.13
CA LEU A 11 -0.99 -23.94 -2.20
C LEU A 11 -1.75 -23.55 -3.48
N LYS A 12 -1.39 -24.15 -4.61
CA LYS A 12 -2.08 -23.92 -5.89
C LYS A 12 -3.53 -24.40 -5.85
N ASP A 13 -3.80 -25.54 -5.23
CA ASP A 13 -5.15 -26.09 -5.10
C ASP A 13 -6.02 -25.23 -4.16
N GLU A 14 -5.48 -24.78 -3.03
CA GLU A 14 -6.18 -23.86 -2.11
C GLU A 14 -6.54 -22.54 -2.81
N ILE A 15 -5.62 -21.97 -3.60
CA ILE A 15 -5.88 -20.77 -4.41
C ILE A 15 -6.97 -21.02 -5.46
N ALA A 16 -6.87 -22.13 -6.22
CA ALA A 16 -7.84 -22.46 -7.26
C ALA A 16 -9.26 -22.66 -6.69
N ASN A 17 -9.35 -23.22 -5.49
CA ASN A 17 -10.61 -23.45 -4.79
C ASN A 17 -11.08 -22.26 -3.94
N HIS A 18 -10.41 -21.10 -4.03
CA HIS A 18 -10.76 -19.88 -3.28
C HIS A 18 -10.85 -20.11 -1.76
N ARG A 19 -9.99 -21.00 -1.24
CA ARG A 19 -9.92 -21.27 0.19
C ARG A 19 -9.01 -20.26 0.87
N ASP A 20 -9.29 -20.02 2.15
CA ASP A 20 -8.46 -19.14 2.97
C ASP A 20 -7.09 -19.78 3.20
N ILE A 21 -6.03 -18.99 3.00
CA ILE A 21 -4.65 -19.43 3.23
C ILE A 21 -4.16 -18.80 4.53
N PRO A 22 -4.18 -19.53 5.66
CA PRO A 22 -3.68 -19.01 6.92
C PRO A 22 -2.17 -18.74 6.85
N PHE A 23 -1.79 -17.54 7.24
CA PHE A 23 -0.42 -17.03 7.17
C PHE A 23 -0.11 -16.22 8.45
N MET A 24 1.10 -16.42 8.99
CA MET A 24 1.58 -15.65 10.15
C MET A 24 2.81 -14.83 9.74
N PRO A 25 2.68 -13.49 9.64
CA PRO A 25 3.82 -12.62 9.39
C PRO A 25 4.78 -12.63 10.59
N VAL A 26 6.08 -12.66 10.31
CA VAL A 26 7.15 -12.55 11.31
C VAL A 26 8.05 -11.35 11.06
N ASP A 27 8.03 -10.81 9.84
CA ASP A 27 8.79 -9.63 9.46
C ASP A 27 8.03 -8.83 8.38
N ILE A 28 8.31 -7.53 8.31
CA ILE A 28 7.61 -6.57 7.46
C ILE A 28 8.64 -5.66 6.80
N GLU A 29 8.52 -5.50 5.48
CA GLU A 29 9.33 -4.56 4.72
C GLU A 29 8.43 -3.61 3.94
N GLU A 30 8.71 -2.32 4.09
CA GLU A 30 8.09 -1.24 3.33
C GLU A 30 9.02 -0.82 2.19
N ALA A 31 8.50 -0.75 0.97
CA ALA A 31 9.26 -0.35 -0.21
C ALA A 31 8.47 0.62 -1.10
N LYS A 32 9.21 1.52 -1.75
CA LYS A 32 8.69 2.36 -2.84
C LYS A 32 9.25 1.81 -4.16
N GLU A 33 8.37 1.29 -5.01
CA GLU A 33 8.75 0.71 -6.30
C GLU A 33 8.20 1.51 -7.46
N TYR A 34 8.90 1.49 -8.59
CA TYR A 34 8.46 2.19 -9.79
C TYR A 34 7.93 1.18 -10.81
N ILE A 35 6.61 1.14 -10.99
CA ILE A 35 5.95 0.34 -12.02
C ILE A 35 5.54 1.30 -13.13
N ASN A 36 6.07 1.11 -14.34
CA ASN A 36 5.83 2.01 -15.48
C ASN A 36 6.10 3.50 -15.14
N LYS A 37 7.19 3.78 -14.41
CA LYS A 37 7.57 5.12 -13.91
C LYS A 37 6.60 5.73 -12.89
N THR A 38 5.56 5.01 -12.48
CA THR A 38 4.64 5.45 -11.42
C THR A 38 5.14 4.87 -10.10
N PRO A 39 5.32 5.68 -9.03
CA PRO A 39 5.68 5.16 -7.73
C PRO A 39 4.51 4.44 -7.08
N HIS A 40 4.75 3.22 -6.60
CA HIS A 40 3.83 2.41 -5.82
C HIS A 40 4.44 2.16 -4.46
N TYR A 41 3.61 2.29 -3.42
CA TYR A 41 3.95 1.84 -2.08
C TYR A 41 3.61 0.35 -1.98
N ILE A 42 4.59 -0.44 -1.56
CA ILE A 42 4.53 -1.90 -1.48
C ILE A 42 4.82 -2.30 -0.03
N LEU A 43 4.00 -3.19 0.51
CA LEU A 43 4.25 -3.80 1.81
C LEU A 43 4.49 -5.29 1.60
N ARG A 44 5.67 -5.78 1.96
CA ARG A 44 6.01 -7.21 1.93
C ARG A 44 5.88 -7.76 3.34
N LEU A 45 5.07 -8.78 3.49
CA LEU A 45 4.94 -9.54 4.72
C LEU A 45 5.68 -10.86 4.55
N TYR A 46 6.73 -11.06 5.33
CA TYR A 46 7.48 -12.32 5.36
C TYR A 46 6.94 -13.17 6.50
N GLY A 47 6.75 -14.46 6.26
CA GLY A 47 6.17 -15.32 7.28
C GLY A 47 6.15 -16.78 6.89
N TYR A 48 5.38 -17.53 7.68
CA TYR A 48 5.20 -18.95 7.50
C TYR A 48 3.73 -19.28 7.26
N LEU A 49 3.49 -20.25 6.38
CA LEU A 49 2.21 -20.94 6.27
C LEU A 49 2.06 -21.93 7.43
N VAL A 50 0.84 -22.42 7.67
CA VAL A 50 0.55 -23.39 8.75
C VAL A 50 1.39 -24.67 8.64
N ASN A 51 1.77 -25.06 7.42
CA ASN A 51 2.63 -26.22 7.17
C ASN A 51 4.14 -25.94 7.37
N GLY A 52 4.51 -24.74 7.81
CA GLY A 52 5.90 -24.33 8.06
C GLY A 52 6.67 -23.84 6.82
N GLN A 53 6.03 -23.76 5.65
CA GLN A 53 6.67 -23.19 4.46
C GLN A 53 6.83 -21.67 4.61
N LYS A 54 7.97 -21.15 4.16
CA LYS A 54 8.18 -19.70 4.05
C LYS A 54 7.33 -19.13 2.92
N ALA A 55 6.69 -18.00 3.19
CA ALA A 55 5.90 -17.26 2.22
C ALA A 55 6.19 -15.76 2.32
N VAL A 56 6.02 -15.07 1.19
CA VAL A 56 6.06 -13.61 1.10
C VAL A 56 4.73 -13.16 0.51
N VAL A 57 3.98 -12.36 1.25
CA VAL A 57 2.74 -11.75 0.78
C VAL A 57 3.05 -10.31 0.40
N VAL A 58 2.85 -9.96 -0.87
CA VAL A 58 3.09 -8.61 -1.40
C VAL A 58 1.77 -7.88 -1.49
N ILE A 59 1.56 -6.90 -0.62
CA ILE A 59 0.39 -6.04 -0.64
C ILE A 59 0.70 -4.83 -1.52
N THR A 60 -0.13 -4.67 -2.55
CA THR A 60 -0.07 -3.57 -3.51
C THR A 60 -1.38 -2.78 -3.49
N GLY A 61 -1.45 -1.67 -4.21
CA GLY A 61 -2.66 -0.84 -4.25
C GLY A 61 -2.92 -0.06 -2.96
N ILE A 62 -1.93 0.03 -2.07
CA ILE A 62 -2.00 0.81 -0.84
C ILE A 62 -2.07 2.29 -1.18
N LYS A 63 -3.14 2.95 -0.73
CA LYS A 63 -3.29 4.39 -0.86
C LYS A 63 -2.85 5.07 0.43
N VAL A 64 -1.71 5.75 0.39
CA VAL A 64 -1.22 6.56 1.52
C VAL A 64 -2.03 7.86 1.62
N PHE A 65 -2.48 8.19 2.82
CA PHE A 65 -3.15 9.44 3.15
C PHE A 65 -2.68 9.96 4.52
N PHE A 66 -2.92 11.23 4.77
CA PHE A 66 -2.68 11.85 6.08
C PHE A 66 -3.77 12.87 6.35
N ASP A 67 -4.04 13.08 7.63
CA ASP A 67 -5.00 14.08 8.07
C ASP A 67 -4.32 15.43 8.27
N ILE A 68 -5.04 16.50 7.94
CA ILE A 68 -4.60 17.87 8.18
C ILE A 68 -5.62 18.56 9.06
N ARG A 69 -5.18 19.08 10.20
CA ARG A 69 -6.04 19.88 11.07
C ARG A 69 -6.43 21.19 10.37
N VAL A 70 -7.72 21.42 10.19
CA VAL A 70 -8.26 22.70 9.70
C VAL A 70 -8.27 23.70 10.87
N PRO A 71 -7.67 24.90 10.71
CA PRO A 71 -7.75 25.95 11.73
C PRO A 71 -9.19 26.42 11.96
N ASN A 72 -9.59 26.60 13.21
CA ASN A 72 -10.96 26.98 13.59
C ASN A 72 -11.45 28.29 12.95
N ASN A 73 -10.54 29.19 12.57
CA ASN A 73 -10.84 30.49 11.98
C ASN A 73 -10.83 30.50 10.43
N VAL A 74 -10.76 29.33 9.78
CA VAL A 74 -10.71 29.21 8.33
C VAL A 74 -11.79 28.27 7.84
N SER A 75 -12.54 28.67 6.81
CA SER A 75 -13.50 27.78 6.16
C SER A 75 -12.78 26.66 5.39
N ILE A 76 -13.37 25.47 5.39
CA ILE A 76 -12.82 24.29 4.67
C ILE A 76 -12.48 24.62 3.20
N PRO A 77 -13.34 25.32 2.42
CA PRO A 77 -13.01 25.64 1.03
C PRO A 77 -11.77 26.54 0.89
N LYS A 78 -11.61 27.54 1.79
CA LYS A 78 -10.45 28.43 1.80
C LYS A 78 -9.17 27.68 2.19
N PHE A 79 -9.28 26.79 3.18
CA PHE A 79 -8.17 25.93 3.58
C PHE A 79 -7.75 24.98 2.45
N TRP A 80 -8.72 24.33 1.80
CA TRP A 80 -8.47 23.43 0.68
C TRP A 80 -7.79 24.11 -0.51
N SER A 81 -8.22 25.34 -0.85
CA SER A 81 -7.56 26.15 -1.88
C SER A 81 -6.07 26.40 -1.55
N LYS A 82 -5.77 26.69 -0.27
CA LYS A 82 -4.38 26.86 0.20
C LYS A 82 -3.56 25.56 0.07
N ILE A 83 -4.13 24.43 0.47
CA ILE A 83 -3.46 23.12 0.33
C ILE A 83 -3.17 22.80 -1.13
N LYS A 84 -4.14 23.01 -2.04
CA LYS A 84 -3.92 22.86 -3.49
C LYS A 84 -2.77 23.72 -4.00
N GLY A 85 -2.67 24.98 -3.54
CA GLY A 85 -1.56 25.86 -3.88
C GLY A 85 -0.20 25.29 -3.46
N ILE A 86 -0.08 24.82 -2.21
CA ILE A 86 1.17 24.22 -1.69
C ILE A 86 1.56 22.97 -2.50
N LEU A 87 0.59 22.11 -2.79
CA LEU A 87 0.82 20.88 -3.55
C LEU A 87 1.21 21.14 -5.01
N ALA A 88 0.72 22.23 -5.61
CA ALA A 88 1.08 22.62 -6.97
C ALA A 88 2.51 23.19 -7.07
N THR A 89 3.00 23.85 -6.02
CA THR A 89 4.34 24.47 -6.01
C THR A 89 5.50 23.50 -5.78
N GLY A 90 5.25 22.27 -5.32
CA GLY A 90 6.28 21.24 -5.08
C GLY A 90 6.69 20.43 -6.31
N LYS A 91 6.40 20.93 -7.53
CA LYS A 91 6.77 20.23 -8.77
C LYS A 91 8.20 20.61 -9.15
N ASP A 92 9.16 19.89 -8.59
CA ASP A 92 10.56 19.99 -9.03
C ASP A 92 10.62 19.68 -10.54
N SER A 93 11.32 20.54 -11.28
CA SER A 93 11.44 20.52 -12.74
C SER A 93 12.32 19.39 -13.29
N SER A 94 12.63 18.38 -12.47
CA SER A 94 13.41 17.22 -12.85
C SER A 94 12.84 15.98 -12.16
N GLU A 95 12.47 14.99 -12.98
CA GLU A 95 11.94 13.68 -12.62
C GLU A 95 10.44 13.64 -12.29
N GLY A 96 9.68 12.99 -13.20
CA GLY A 96 8.24 12.84 -13.11
C GLY A 96 7.83 11.98 -11.92
N CYS A 97 7.60 12.60 -10.77
CA CYS A 97 6.70 12.05 -9.77
C CYS A 97 5.27 12.19 -10.30
N GLY A 98 4.62 11.05 -10.57
CA GLY A 98 3.18 10.99 -10.82
C GLY A 98 2.44 11.74 -9.71
N GLY A 99 1.51 12.61 -10.10
CA GLY A 99 0.80 13.49 -9.17
C GLY A 99 0.18 12.70 -8.02
N ALA A 100 0.42 13.12 -6.79
CA ALA A 100 -0.22 12.54 -5.62
C ALA A 100 -1.73 12.85 -5.67
N ASN A 101 -2.55 11.81 -5.80
CA ASN A 101 -4.01 11.92 -5.75
C ASN A 101 -4.48 11.95 -4.29
N PHE A 102 -4.49 13.14 -3.68
CA PHE A 102 -5.05 13.36 -2.35
C PHE A 102 -6.57 13.15 -2.37
N MET A 103 -7.06 12.17 -1.61
CA MET A 103 -8.48 12.06 -1.26
C MET A 103 -8.69 12.86 0.03
N VAL A 104 -9.69 13.74 0.04
CA VAL A 104 -10.20 14.38 1.26
C VAL A 104 -11.44 13.60 1.66
N THR A 105 -11.38 12.90 2.78
CA THR A 105 -12.56 12.33 3.43
C THR A 105 -12.99 13.26 4.55
N GLN A 106 -14.24 13.72 4.50
CA GLN A 106 -14.86 14.47 5.58
C GLN A 106 -15.38 13.48 6.63
N TYR A 107 -15.00 13.69 7.89
CA TYR A 107 -15.66 13.05 9.03
C TYR A 107 -16.37 14.14 9.82
N ASP A 108 -17.67 13.97 10.05
CA ASP A 108 -18.42 14.79 10.99
C ASP A 108 -18.17 14.21 12.39
N PHE A 109 -17.65 15.03 13.31
CA PHE A 109 -17.54 14.70 14.74
C PHE A 109 -18.69 15.33 15.52
#